data_AF-A0A182R365-F1
#
_entry.id   AF-A0A182R365-F1
#
_cell.length_a   1.000
_cell.length_b   1.000
_cell.length_c   1.000
_cell.angle_alpha   90.00
_cell.angle_beta   90.00
_cell.angle_gamma   90.00
#
_symmetry.space_group_name_H-M   'P 1'
#
loop_
_entity.id
_entity.type
_entity.pdbx_description
1 polymer ?
#
loop_
_entity_poly.entity_id
_entity_poly.type
_entity_poly.pdbx_seq_one_letter_code
_entity_poly.pdbx_strand_id
1 'polypeptide(L)'
;MSYLCLGPMSAGKTLLLTCLQKPDSVNFTSHSVPSVGTNLYTIKIPPIVIDEKDVNQKIPPPGKRKELVQVREVGGCLAPIWRDYLVNPVEKLIYVVDTSNLCQISAAGVLLYSMLAEPRLQKTKFLLVLSKMDLAYRQMRNEALLMLQMEKFQKQIPQHITIIQFSAITKEGIDEVYDWLAMN
;
A
#
# COMPACT_ATOMS: atom_id res chain seq x y z
N MET A 1 12.84 -11.69 -5.18
CA MET A 1 11.44 -11.21 -5.21
C MET A 1 11.37 -9.97 -4.35
N SER A 2 11.14 -8.80 -4.94
CA SER A 2 11.13 -7.52 -4.20
C SER A 2 9.72 -6.95 -4.11
N TYR A 3 9.39 -6.41 -2.93
CA TYR A 3 8.16 -5.64 -2.73
C TYR A 3 8.52 -4.17 -2.86
N LEU A 4 7.70 -3.41 -3.56
CA LEU A 4 7.96 -2.00 -3.85
C LEU A 4 6.82 -1.14 -3.30
N CYS A 5 7.15 -0.04 -2.63
CA CYS A 5 6.18 0.94 -2.13
C CYS A 5 6.37 2.28 -2.85
N LEU A 6 5.37 2.64 -3.66
CA LEU A 6 5.32 3.84 -4.48
C LEU A 6 4.11 4.70 -4.11
N GLY A 7 4.07 5.91 -4.64
CA GLY A 7 3.01 6.87 -4.39
C GLY A 7 3.54 8.31 -4.37
N PRO A 8 2.68 9.31 -4.58
CA PRO A 8 3.08 10.71 -4.64
C PRO A 8 3.84 11.21 -3.40
N MET A 9 4.44 12.38 -3.50
CA MET A 9 5.02 13.05 -2.34
C MET A 9 3.93 13.28 -1.28
N SER A 10 4.29 13.16 0.00
CA SER A 10 3.35 13.30 1.13
C SER A 10 2.20 12.27 1.22
N ALA A 11 2.18 11.25 0.34
CA ALA A 11 1.13 10.24 0.32
C ALA A 11 1.09 9.29 1.53
N GLY A 12 1.96 9.43 2.55
CA GLY A 12 1.93 8.58 3.74
C GLY A 12 2.72 7.27 3.67
N LYS A 13 3.52 7.04 2.62
CA LYS A 13 4.37 5.83 2.44
C LYS A 13 5.24 5.49 3.65
N THR A 14 6.05 6.47 4.09
CA THR A 14 6.97 6.31 5.22
C THR A 14 6.21 5.98 6.51
N LEU A 15 5.06 6.62 6.74
CA LEU A 15 4.21 6.38 7.91
C LEU A 15 3.62 4.96 7.89
N LEU A 16 3.10 4.50 6.74
CA LEU A 16 2.62 3.15 6.55
C LEU A 16 3.71 2.12 6.88
N LEU A 17 4.88 2.25 6.27
CA LEU A 17 5.97 1.28 6.43
C LEU A 17 6.58 1.30 7.84
N THR A 18 6.65 2.48 8.48
CA THR A 18 7.08 2.58 9.88
C THR A 18 6.07 1.91 10.82
N CYS A 19 4.76 2.09 10.58
CA CYS A 19 3.73 1.41 11.37
C CYS A 19 3.80 -0.11 11.22
N LEU A 20 4.03 -0.61 9.99
CA LEU A 20 4.20 -2.05 9.74
C LEU A 20 5.50 -2.61 10.32
N GLN A 21 6.55 -1.81 10.44
CA GLN A 21 7.82 -2.27 11.01
C GLN A 21 7.78 -2.26 12.56
N LYS A 22 7.10 -1.28 13.15
CA LYS A 22 7.03 -1.06 14.59
C LYS A 22 5.56 -0.80 14.99
N PRO A 23 4.72 -1.84 15.08
CA PRO A 23 3.30 -1.67 15.39
C PRO A 23 3.08 -1.00 16.76
N ASP A 24 3.91 -1.32 17.75
CA ASP A 24 3.84 -0.76 19.11
C ASP A 24 4.25 0.71 19.21
N SER A 25 4.78 1.29 18.13
CA SER A 25 5.15 2.70 18.12
C SER A 25 3.92 3.59 17.97
N VAL A 26 3.73 4.47 18.96
CA VAL A 26 2.71 5.52 18.89
C VAL A 26 3.24 6.66 18.03
N ASN A 27 2.59 6.90 16.90
CA ASN A 27 2.89 8.02 16.02
C ASN A 27 1.81 9.08 16.20
N PHE A 28 2.20 10.27 16.68
CA PHE A 28 1.32 11.44 16.74
C PHE A 28 1.51 12.38 15.55
N THR A 29 2.44 12.05 14.65
CA THR A 29 2.78 12.87 13.49
C THR A 29 2.00 12.42 12.26
N SER A 30 1.20 13.32 11.69
CA SER A 30 0.46 13.10 10.44
C SER A 30 1.34 13.22 9.18
N HIS A 31 2.59 13.68 9.34
CA HIS A 31 3.53 13.90 8.24
C HIS A 31 4.91 13.33 8.55
N SER A 32 5.64 12.99 7.49
CA SER A 32 7.06 12.58 7.53
C SER A 32 7.88 13.55 6.69
N VAL A 33 9.18 13.65 6.95
CA VAL A 33 10.11 14.40 6.11
C VAL A 33 10.06 13.82 4.69
N PRO A 34 10.05 14.66 3.63
CA PRO A 34 10.04 14.17 2.26
C PRO A 34 11.19 13.19 2.01
N SER A 35 10.85 11.96 1.63
CA SER A 35 11.84 10.97 1.22
C SER A 35 12.45 11.36 -0.13
N VAL A 36 13.70 11.84 -0.11
CA VAL A 36 14.46 12.27 -1.31
C VAL A 36 15.10 11.09 -2.05
N GLY A 37 15.21 9.93 -1.39
CA GLY A 37 15.87 8.73 -1.89
C GLY A 37 14.99 7.49 -1.84
N THR A 38 15.62 6.36 -1.49
CA THR A 38 14.94 5.10 -1.23
C THR A 38 15.25 4.58 0.16
N ASN A 39 14.27 3.95 0.80
CA ASN A 39 14.43 3.28 2.09
C ASN A 39 14.10 1.79 1.93
N LEU A 40 14.71 0.94 2.75
CA LEU A 40 14.42 -0.49 2.78
C LEU A 40 13.88 -0.87 4.15
N TYR A 41 12.66 -1.39 4.20
CA TYR A 41 11.99 -1.82 5.41
C TYR A 41 11.95 -3.34 5.45
N THR A 42 12.35 -3.90 6.58
CA THR A 42 12.17 -5.32 6.88
C THR A 42 10.99 -5.44 7.83
N ILE A 43 9.89 -6.01 7.34
CA ILE A 43 8.61 -6.14 8.04
C ILE A 43 8.48 -7.59 8.52
N LYS A 44 8.28 -7.75 9.83
CA LYS A 44 7.94 -9.04 10.46
C LYS A 44 6.42 -9.15 10.50
N ILE A 45 5.87 -10.18 9.87
CA ILE A 45 4.43 -10.39 9.81
C ILE A 45 3.99 -11.08 11.11
N PRO A 46 3.00 -10.53 11.84
CA PRO A 46 2.53 -11.13 13.08
C PRO A 46 1.88 -12.50 12.82
N PRO A 47 2.05 -13.47 13.75
CA PRO A 47 1.35 -14.76 13.66
C PRO A 47 -0.17 -14.53 13.72
N ILE A 48 -0.94 -15.38 13.05
CA ILE A 48 -2.41 -15.35 13.20
C ILE A 48 -2.69 -15.89 14.59
N VAL A 49 -3.13 -15.02 15.50
CA VAL A 49 -3.65 -15.44 16.80
C VAL A 49 -5.11 -15.82 16.55
N ILE A 50 -5.40 -17.12 16.57
CA ILE A 50 -6.78 -17.60 16.52
C ILE A 50 -7.31 -17.47 17.95
N ASP A 51 -8.03 -16.39 18.24
CA ASP A 51 -8.77 -16.31 19.49
C ASP A 51 -9.86 -17.39 19.47
N GLU A 52 -10.00 -18.13 20.58
CA GLU A 52 -10.95 -19.26 20.73
C GLU A 52 -12.42 -18.89 20.46
N LYS A 53 -12.74 -17.60 20.27
CA LYS A 53 -14.08 -17.08 20.00
C LYS A 53 -14.42 -16.96 18.50
N ASP A 54 -13.45 -17.11 17.59
CA ASP A 54 -13.63 -16.97 16.13
C ASP A 54 -13.48 -18.30 15.36
N VAL A 55 -14.15 -19.35 15.85
CA VAL A 55 -14.14 -20.72 15.28
C VAL A 55 -14.63 -20.77 13.81
N ASN A 56 -15.24 -19.70 13.28
CA ASN A 56 -15.80 -19.65 11.93
C ASN A 56 -14.97 -18.91 10.88
N GLN A 57 -13.78 -18.35 11.20
CA GLN A 57 -12.91 -17.88 10.13
C GLN A 57 -12.26 -19.07 9.42
N LYS A 58 -12.54 -19.19 8.10
CA LYS A 58 -11.87 -20.14 7.22
C LYS A 58 -10.37 -19.90 7.32
N ILE A 59 -9.68 -20.76 8.05
CA ILE A 59 -8.23 -20.83 8.10
C ILE A 59 -7.77 -20.94 6.64
N PRO A 60 -7.03 -19.97 6.09
CA PRO A 60 -6.48 -20.11 4.76
C PRO A 60 -5.64 -21.39 4.74
N PRO A 61 -5.75 -22.22 3.69
CA PRO A 61 -5.03 -23.49 3.62
C PRO A 61 -3.54 -23.26 3.88
N PRO A 62 -2.80 -24.24 4.43
CA PRO A 62 -1.39 -24.11 4.77
C PRO A 62 -0.55 -23.94 3.50
N GLY A 63 -0.55 -22.73 2.97
CA GLY A 63 0.31 -22.23 1.92
C GLY A 63 1.47 -21.47 2.53
N LYS A 64 2.51 -21.22 1.73
CA LYS A 64 3.74 -20.52 2.10
C LYS A 64 3.47 -19.07 2.52
N ARG A 65 2.95 -18.85 3.73
CA ARG A 65 2.84 -17.53 4.35
C ARG A 65 4.26 -17.03 4.62
N LYS A 66 4.58 -15.82 4.16
CA LYS A 66 5.87 -15.21 4.48
C LYS A 66 5.82 -14.68 5.92
N GLU A 67 6.83 -14.99 6.72
CA GLU A 67 7.00 -14.44 8.07
C GLU A 67 7.77 -13.12 8.07
N LEU A 68 8.60 -12.93 7.04
CA LEU A 68 9.46 -11.76 6.87
C LEU A 68 9.40 -11.29 5.42
N VAL A 69 9.17 -9.99 5.23
CA VAL A 69 9.16 -9.37 3.89
C VAL A 69 10.02 -8.11 3.88
N GLN A 70 10.72 -7.89 2.76
CA GLN A 70 11.49 -6.68 2.53
C GLN A 70 10.75 -5.79 1.53
N VAL A 71 10.43 -4.56 1.93
CA VAL A 71 9.74 -3.57 1.12
C VAL A 71 10.67 -2.38 0.87
N ARG A 72 10.91 -2.08 -0.40
CA ARG A 72 11.64 -0.88 -0.82
C ARG A 72 10.68 0.28 -1.02
N GLU A 73 10.83 1.33 -0.25
CA GLU A 73 10.17 2.62 -0.49
C GLU A 73 10.97 3.41 -1.52
N VAL A 74 10.29 4.02 -2.49
CA VAL A 74 10.88 5.01 -3.38
C VAL A 74 10.18 6.36 -3.17
N GLY A 75 10.97 7.42 -3.00
CA GLY A 75 10.48 8.77 -2.80
C GLY A 75 9.48 9.21 -3.85
N GLY A 76 8.47 9.99 -3.43
CA GLY A 76 7.46 10.52 -4.36
C GLY A 76 8.02 11.56 -5.32
N CYS A 77 9.04 12.30 -4.89
CA CYS A 77 9.78 13.23 -5.75
C CYS A 77 10.59 12.51 -6.84
N LEU A 78 10.81 11.20 -6.71
CA LEU A 78 11.51 10.36 -7.69
C LEU A 78 10.54 9.72 -8.70
N ALA A 79 9.27 10.13 -8.75
CA ALA A 79 8.28 9.58 -9.68
C ALA A 79 8.76 9.49 -11.14
N PRO A 80 9.49 10.48 -11.71
CA PRO A 80 10.01 10.39 -13.08
C PRO A 80 10.93 9.19 -13.32
N ILE A 81 11.62 8.71 -12.27
CA ILE A 81 12.61 7.62 -12.35
C ILE A 81 12.14 6.33 -11.66
N TRP A 82 10.86 6.19 -11.31
CA TRP A 82 10.36 4.95 -10.69
C TRP A 82 10.62 3.70 -11.54
N ARG A 83 10.63 3.84 -12.87
CA ARG A 83 10.90 2.74 -13.81
C ARG A 83 12.32 2.17 -13.66
N ASP A 84 13.27 2.98 -13.22
CA ASP A 84 14.66 2.55 -13.01
C ASP A 84 14.79 1.61 -11.80
N TYR A 85 13.79 1.61 -10.90
CA TYR A 85 13.71 0.66 -9.78
C TYR A 85 13.03 -0.67 -10.16
N LEU A 86 12.56 -0.80 -11.40
CA LEU A 86 11.90 -1.99 -11.95
C LEU A 86 12.87 -2.86 -12.76
N VAL A 87 14.17 -2.80 -12.46
CA VAL A 87 15.20 -3.66 -13.09
C VAL A 87 14.99 -5.12 -12.70
N ASN A 88 14.60 -5.36 -11.44
CA ASN A 88 14.30 -6.70 -10.94
C ASN A 88 12.78 -6.95 -10.95
N PRO A 89 12.34 -8.22 -11.11
CA PRO A 89 10.93 -8.56 -11.03
C PRO A 89 10.30 -8.17 -9.67
N VAL A 90 9.26 -7.35 -9.74
CA VAL A 90 8.46 -6.93 -8.58
C VAL A 90 7.26 -7.87 -8.42
N GLU A 91 7.19 -8.57 -7.30
CA GLU A 91 6.08 -9.50 -7.00
C GLU A 91 4.83 -8.74 -6.57
N LYS A 92 5.04 -7.73 -5.71
CA LYS A 92 3.99 -6.93 -5.09
C LYS A 92 4.35 -5.45 -5.09
N LEU A 93 3.38 -4.62 -5.45
CA LEU A 93 3.51 -3.17 -5.45
C LEU A 93 2.44 -2.57 -4.55
N ILE A 94 2.88 -1.85 -3.53
CA ILE A 94 2.05 -1.05 -2.64
C ILE A 94 2.03 0.36 -3.22
N TYR A 95 0.86 0.84 -3.60
CA TYR A 95 0.65 2.20 -4.09
C TYR A 95 -0.15 2.99 -3.07
N VAL A 96 0.47 3.99 -2.46
CA VAL A 96 -0.15 4.77 -1.38
C VAL A 96 -0.66 6.11 -1.92
N VAL A 97 -1.89 6.46 -1.57
CA VAL A 97 -2.51 7.77 -1.86
C VAL A 97 -3.00 8.41 -0.57
N ASP A 98 -2.95 9.75 -0.51
CA ASP A 98 -3.48 10.51 0.62
C ASP A 98 -4.95 10.86 0.38
N THR A 99 -5.85 10.19 1.10
CA THR A 99 -7.30 10.38 0.91
C THR A 99 -7.81 11.67 1.54
N SER A 100 -7.05 12.28 2.45
CA SER A 100 -7.39 13.57 3.03
C SER A 100 -7.14 14.75 2.08
N ASN A 101 -6.39 14.53 1.00
CA ASN A 101 -6.04 15.55 0.01
C ASN A 101 -6.56 15.21 -1.39
N LEU A 102 -7.86 15.43 -1.61
CA LEU A 102 -8.52 15.15 -2.89
C LEU A 102 -7.94 15.92 -4.07
N CYS A 103 -7.39 17.11 -3.85
CA CYS A 103 -6.76 17.93 -4.89
C CYS A 103 -5.61 17.20 -5.61
N GLN A 104 -4.94 16.27 -4.94
CA GLN A 104 -3.81 15.52 -5.51
C GLN A 104 -4.20 14.14 -6.04
N ILE A 105 -5.43 13.67 -5.81
CA ILE A 105 -5.85 12.31 -6.19
C ILE A 105 -5.78 12.09 -7.70
N SER A 106 -6.19 13.06 -8.52
CA SER A 106 -6.10 12.91 -9.98
C SER A 106 -4.66 12.77 -10.45
N ALA A 107 -3.74 13.57 -9.91
CA ALA A 107 -2.31 13.45 -10.22
C ALA A 107 -1.74 12.11 -9.74
N ALA A 108 -2.16 11.64 -8.56
CA ALA A 108 -1.83 10.31 -8.06
C ALA A 108 -2.37 9.20 -8.98
N GLY A 109 -3.56 9.38 -9.55
CA GLY A 109 -4.17 8.44 -10.50
C GLY A 109 -3.37 8.33 -11.80
N VAL A 110 -2.88 9.44 -12.34
CA VAL A 110 -2.01 9.43 -13.53
C VAL A 110 -0.73 8.64 -13.27
N LEU A 111 -0.11 8.84 -12.10
CA LEU A 111 1.08 8.09 -11.71
C LEU A 111 0.79 6.59 -11.52
N LEU A 112 -0.32 6.23 -10.87
CA LEU A 112 -0.76 4.84 -10.73
C LEU A 112 -0.97 4.19 -12.11
N TYR A 113 -1.67 4.88 -13.01
CA TYR A 113 -1.91 4.42 -14.37
C TYR A 113 -0.61 4.16 -15.11
N SER A 114 0.38 5.07 -14.98
CA SER A 114 1.69 4.89 -15.59
C SER A 114 2.44 3.64 -15.11
N MET A 115 2.20 3.22 -13.85
CA MET A 115 2.79 1.98 -13.30
C MET A 115 2.00 0.74 -13.72
N LEU A 116 0.67 0.82 -13.82
CA LEU A 116 -0.16 -0.29 -14.32
C LEU A 116 0.08 -0.59 -15.80
N ALA A 117 0.39 0.44 -16.58
CA ALA A 117 0.74 0.32 -18.00
C ALA A 117 2.17 -0.22 -18.23
N GLU A 118 3.01 -0.28 -17.20
CA GLU A 118 4.38 -0.75 -17.33
C GLU A 118 4.42 -2.26 -17.67
N PRO A 119 5.06 -2.67 -18.78
CA PRO A 119 5.12 -4.08 -19.18
C PRO A 119 5.79 -4.98 -18.12
N ARG A 120 6.73 -4.44 -17.34
CA ARG A 120 7.43 -5.17 -16.28
C ARG A 120 6.53 -5.50 -15.08
N LEU A 121 5.39 -4.81 -14.94
CA LEU A 121 4.46 -4.95 -13.82
C LEU A 121 3.18 -5.73 -14.16
N GLN A 122 3.10 -6.36 -15.35
CA GLN A 122 1.90 -7.08 -15.79
C GLN A 122 1.56 -8.30 -14.92
N LYS A 123 2.56 -8.89 -14.25
CA LYS A 123 2.37 -10.03 -13.33
C LYS A 123 2.40 -9.62 -11.86
N THR A 124 2.53 -8.32 -11.57
CA THR A 124 2.65 -7.80 -10.21
C THR A 124 1.28 -7.65 -9.57
N LYS A 125 1.14 -8.05 -8.30
CA LYS A 125 -0.06 -7.79 -7.50
C LYS A 125 -0.02 -6.37 -6.96
N PHE A 126 -1.12 -5.62 -7.12
CA PHE A 126 -1.21 -4.24 -6.66
C PHE A 126 -2.05 -4.14 -5.39
N LEU A 127 -1.53 -3.39 -4.41
CA LEU A 127 -2.27 -2.92 -3.25
C LEU A 127 -2.38 -1.40 -3.31
N LEU A 128 -3.59 -0.89 -3.49
CA LEU A 128 -3.90 0.52 -3.33
C LEU A 128 -4.22 0.80 -1.86
N VAL A 129 -3.37 1.60 -1.20
CA VAL A 129 -3.58 2.03 0.18
C VAL A 129 -4.14 3.44 0.18
N LEU A 130 -5.37 3.58 0.69
CA LEU A 130 -6.03 4.85 0.98
C LEU A 130 -5.57 5.30 2.36
N SER A 131 -4.55 6.16 2.43
CA SER A 131 -3.91 6.58 3.68
C SER A 131 -4.55 7.83 4.29
N LYS A 132 -4.19 8.08 5.56
CA LYS A 132 -4.66 9.22 6.37
C LYS A 132 -6.18 9.24 6.54
N MET A 133 -6.76 8.05 6.70
CA MET A 133 -8.20 7.88 6.90
C MET A 133 -8.69 8.47 8.24
N ASP A 134 -7.79 8.72 9.19
CA ASP A 134 -8.07 9.52 10.39
C ASP A 134 -8.42 10.98 10.09
N LEU A 135 -7.95 11.51 8.96
CA LEU A 135 -8.23 12.87 8.49
C LEU A 135 -9.29 12.92 7.38
N ALA A 136 -9.69 11.76 6.85
CA ALA A 136 -10.65 11.64 5.77
C ALA A 136 -11.98 11.07 6.27
N TYR A 137 -13.09 11.67 5.89
CA TYR A 137 -14.41 11.12 6.18
C TYR A 137 -14.86 10.16 5.07
N ARG A 138 -15.91 9.36 5.33
CA ARG A 138 -16.37 8.27 4.44
C ARG A 138 -16.61 8.72 2.99
N GLN A 139 -17.15 9.92 2.78
CA GLN A 139 -17.41 10.43 1.44
C GLN A 139 -16.13 10.77 0.68
N MET A 140 -15.08 11.30 1.33
CA MET A 140 -13.79 11.56 0.66
C MET A 140 -13.16 10.28 0.12
N ARG A 141 -13.32 9.15 0.82
CA ARG A 141 -12.90 7.84 0.31
C ARG A 141 -13.62 7.49 -1.00
N ASN A 142 -14.92 7.67 -1.05
CA ASN A 142 -15.71 7.39 -2.26
C ASN A 142 -15.35 8.34 -3.40
N GLU A 143 -15.17 9.64 -3.10
CA GLU A 143 -14.72 10.66 -4.04
C GLU A 143 -13.33 10.32 -4.59
N ALA A 144 -12.39 9.93 -3.73
CA ALA A 144 -11.05 9.51 -4.17
C ALA A 144 -11.10 8.31 -5.12
N LEU A 145 -11.89 7.27 -4.79
CA LEU A 145 -12.06 6.10 -5.66
C LEU A 145 -12.73 6.45 -7.00
N LEU A 146 -13.68 7.40 -6.99
CA LEU A 146 -14.34 7.90 -8.19
C LEU A 146 -13.36 8.68 -9.08
N MET A 147 -12.57 9.58 -8.48
CA MET A 147 -11.54 10.38 -9.19
C MET A 147 -10.44 9.48 -9.77
N LEU A 148 -10.06 8.43 -9.05
CA LEU A 148 -9.17 7.37 -9.55
C LEU A 148 -9.83 6.48 -10.60
N GLN A 149 -11.14 6.58 -10.84
CA GLN A 149 -11.91 5.73 -11.75
C GLN A 149 -11.74 4.23 -11.48
N MET A 150 -11.64 3.83 -10.20
CA MET A 150 -11.25 2.47 -9.83
C MET A 150 -12.19 1.38 -10.35
N GLU A 151 -13.50 1.65 -10.40
CA GLU A 151 -14.49 0.69 -10.94
C GLU A 151 -14.24 0.39 -12.42
N LYS A 152 -13.87 1.41 -13.20
CA LYS A 152 -13.52 1.24 -14.62
C LYS A 152 -12.20 0.50 -14.75
N PHE A 153 -11.21 0.85 -13.94
CA PHE A 153 -9.91 0.20 -13.97
C PHE A 153 -10.02 -1.30 -13.71
N GLN A 154 -10.68 -1.73 -12.64
CA GLN A 154 -10.82 -3.16 -12.33
C GLN A 154 -11.47 -3.98 -13.46
N LYS A 155 -12.26 -3.36 -14.33
CA LYS A 155 -12.86 -4.01 -15.51
C LYS A 155 -11.94 -4.04 -16.74
N GLN A 156 -10.99 -3.11 -16.83
CA GLN A 156 -10.15 -2.90 -18.02
C GLN A 156 -8.74 -3.47 -17.90
N ILE A 157 -8.18 -3.53 -16.69
CA ILE A 157 -6.83 -4.04 -16.47
C ILE A 157 -6.86 -5.52 -16.09
N PRO A 158 -5.89 -6.33 -16.58
CA PRO A 158 -5.78 -7.73 -16.20
C PRO A 158 -5.28 -7.93 -14.76
N GLN A 159 -4.59 -6.93 -14.19
CA GLN A 159 -4.05 -7.03 -12.82
C GLN A 159 -5.14 -6.84 -11.77
N HIS A 160 -5.13 -7.71 -10.75
CA HIS A 160 -5.98 -7.55 -9.58
C HIS A 160 -5.43 -6.46 -8.64
N ILE A 161 -6.24 -5.45 -8.35
CA ILE A 161 -5.94 -4.39 -7.37
C ILE A 161 -6.75 -4.63 -6.11
N THR A 162 -6.07 -4.92 -5.01
CA THR A 162 -6.65 -4.89 -3.66
C THR A 162 -6.66 -3.46 -3.15
N ILE A 163 -7.73 -3.03 -2.48
CA ILE A 163 -7.85 -1.68 -1.92
C ILE A 163 -8.01 -1.80 -0.40
N ILE A 164 -7.15 -1.12 0.35
CA ILE A 164 -7.18 -1.09 1.82
C ILE A 164 -7.20 0.36 2.32
N GLN A 165 -8.05 0.63 3.30
CA GLN A 165 -8.06 1.90 4.04
C GLN A 165 -7.03 1.82 5.16
N PHE A 166 -6.27 2.89 5.38
CA PHE A 166 -5.22 2.90 6.38
C PHE A 166 -5.13 4.23 7.13
N SER A 167 -4.92 4.13 8.44
CA SER A 167 -4.51 5.24 9.28
C SER A 167 -3.27 4.88 10.09
N ALA A 168 -2.27 5.75 10.04
CA ALA A 168 -1.08 5.60 10.87
C ALA A 168 -1.33 5.93 12.35
N ILE A 169 -2.39 6.70 12.64
CA ILE A 169 -2.77 7.19 13.97
C ILE A 169 -3.66 6.16 14.67
N THR A 170 -4.77 5.77 14.05
CA THR A 170 -5.72 4.80 14.65
C THR A 170 -5.29 3.35 14.44
N LYS A 171 -4.29 3.11 13.57
CA LYS A 171 -3.84 1.79 13.13
C LYS A 171 -4.89 0.98 12.36
N GLU A 172 -6.01 1.61 11.96
CA GLU A 172 -6.98 0.99 11.07
C GLU A 172 -6.28 0.50 9.80
N GLY A 173 -6.62 -0.72 9.35
CA GLY A 173 -6.11 -1.29 8.12
C GLY A 173 -4.77 -2.02 8.22
N ILE A 174 -4.11 -2.00 9.39
CA ILE A 174 -2.75 -2.54 9.51
C ILE A 174 -2.72 -4.06 9.33
N ASP A 175 -3.70 -4.78 9.89
CA ASP A 175 -3.78 -6.23 9.84
C ASP A 175 -4.09 -6.72 8.43
N GLU A 176 -5.00 -6.05 7.72
CA GLU A 176 -5.31 -6.34 6.33
C GLU A 176 -4.08 -6.15 5.43
N VAL A 177 -3.23 -5.14 5.71
CA VAL A 177 -1.97 -4.95 4.99
C VAL A 177 -0.99 -6.07 5.32
N TYR A 178 -0.85 -6.50 6.58
CA TYR A 178 -0.02 -7.65 6.93
C TYR A 178 -0.46 -8.93 6.20
N ASP A 179 -1.76 -9.22 6.20
CA ASP A 179 -2.32 -10.39 5.53
C ASP A 179 -2.06 -10.34 4.02
N TRP A 180 -2.29 -9.17 3.40
CA TRP A 180 -1.99 -8.99 1.98
C TRP A 180 -0.49 -9.18 1.68
N LEU A 181 0.40 -8.70 2.54
CA LEU A 181 1.86 -8.90 2.41
C LEU A 181 2.25 -10.36 2.59
N ALA A 182 1.55 -11.11 3.42
CA ALA A 182 1.85 -12.50 3.74
C ALA A 182 1.45 -13.51 2.65
N MET A 183 0.39 -13.21 1.88
CA MET A 183 -0.17 -14.11 0.85
C MET A 183 0.64 -14.11 -0.45
N ASN A 184 1.18 -15.24 -0.91
CA ASN A 184 1.89 -15.30 -2.20
C ASN A 184 0.98 -15.13 -3.41
#